data_AF-A0A957N8W6-F1
#
_entry.id   AF-A0A957N8W6-F1
#
_cell.length_a   1.000
_cell.length_b   1.000
_cell.length_c   1.000
_cell.angle_alpha   90.00
_cell.angle_beta   90.00
_cell.angle_gamma   90.00
#
_symmetry.space_group_name_H-M   'P 1'
#
loop_
_entity.id
_entity.type
_entity.pdbx_description
1 polymer ?
#
loop_
_entity_poly.entity_id
_entity_poly.type
_entity_poly.pdbx_seq_one_letter_code
_entity_poly.pdbx_strand_id
1 'polypeptide(L)'
;YNTTTCQPGPAWTGGWDVMINAATPFTVRVTSDPLRADTDADGISDLAERQLAQQTDPTKRVDRDNRPYHPRVANRSPIAVYASVDREYVRPGDTVRFDTTVVADVPTAPSILDVTLPPAFGPLPAPALLDFRPFSFNGSQTVTRQFDLTVQPGAQSQEASIAADVRARLADTGPVPLSWDALIPQPLGSVSQPARRSAAAPARPDRQDSHLISGLLSDSATRGGNGAIQTNAIPGGQSTLLENGNNNTTALRGATAPDIACNDFGVCMVVWDEHEPCNTHTIHYLKVDASGESGGIEPVIYWVSDYNDTNPADGGYELLWNPLTNGSRDMGTGAQRGPNANGFPIQIEVCSEGRIDIYEADTETITNDPSSMDLIGSSRRLGPDNFNLEDGLLIGYTRDGIVSSVTLSESMPRKNLDTIRGAVVGPTGDVIRPSFPIPSALPTSQTKSHNFHPVVASDGWG
;
A
#
# COMPACT_ATOMS: atom_id res chain seq x y z
N TYR A 1 12.89 5.69 -31.25
CA TYR A 1 11.68 4.98 -31.71
C TYR A 1 10.81 5.96 -32.49
N ASN A 2 9.94 5.50 -33.39
CA ASN A 2 9.00 6.36 -34.09
C ASN A 2 7.91 6.79 -33.11
N THR A 3 7.81 8.09 -32.80
CA THR A 3 6.87 8.64 -31.83
C THR A 3 5.41 8.63 -32.29
N THR A 4 5.17 8.35 -33.57
CA THR A 4 3.83 8.26 -34.17
C THR A 4 3.31 6.82 -34.21
N THR A 5 4.19 5.82 -34.34
CA THR A 5 3.80 4.40 -34.45
C THR A 5 4.21 3.55 -33.26
N CYS A 6 4.97 4.12 -32.31
CA CYS A 6 5.61 3.40 -31.20
C CYS A 6 6.48 2.20 -31.63
N GLN A 7 6.84 2.12 -32.92
CA GLN A 7 7.72 1.07 -33.44
C GLN A 7 9.19 1.48 -33.25
N PRO A 8 10.08 0.52 -32.93
CA PRO A 8 11.52 0.78 -32.91
C PRO A 8 11.96 1.27 -34.30
N GLY A 9 12.70 2.38 -34.33
CA GLY A 9 13.34 2.84 -35.57
C GLY A 9 14.58 1.99 -35.87
N PRO A 10 15.14 2.05 -37.09
CA PRO A 10 16.31 1.24 -37.49
C PRO A 10 17.60 1.59 -36.71
N ALA A 11 17.64 2.71 -35.99
CA ALA A 11 18.71 3.05 -35.08
C ALA A 11 18.37 2.54 -33.66
N TRP A 12 18.78 1.30 -33.36
CA TRP A 12 18.69 0.77 -32.00
C TRP A 12 19.80 1.41 -31.14
N THR A 13 19.44 2.23 -30.16
CA THR A 13 20.37 3.01 -29.33
C THR A 13 20.76 2.32 -28.00
N GLY A 14 20.27 1.11 -27.75
CA GLY A 14 20.58 0.36 -26.53
C GLY A 14 21.99 -0.22 -26.50
N GLY A 15 22.31 -0.96 -25.43
CA GLY A 15 23.58 -1.67 -25.27
C GLY A 15 24.67 -0.90 -24.49
N TRP A 16 25.85 -1.50 -24.39
CA TRP A 16 27.04 -0.88 -23.80
C TRP A 16 28.30 -1.28 -24.55
N ASP A 17 29.40 -0.58 -24.28
CA ASP A 17 30.68 -0.81 -24.93
C ASP A 17 31.53 -1.72 -24.06
N VAL A 18 32.08 -2.78 -24.68
CA VAL A 18 33.04 -3.70 -24.05
C VAL A 18 34.38 -3.57 -24.78
N MET A 19 35.44 -3.30 -24.03
CA MET A 19 36.79 -3.22 -24.58
C MET A 19 37.41 -4.62 -24.61
N ILE A 20 37.81 -5.07 -25.80
CA ILE A 20 38.46 -6.37 -26.00
C ILE A 20 39.97 -6.16 -25.95
N ASN A 21 40.62 -6.79 -24.96
CA ASN A 21 42.06 -6.74 -24.75
C ASN A 21 42.82 -7.68 -25.71
N ALA A 22 42.68 -7.48 -27.02
CA ALA A 22 43.47 -8.17 -28.03
C ALA A 22 44.85 -7.50 -28.23
N ALA A 23 45.72 -8.10 -29.05
CA ALA A 23 47.03 -7.52 -29.41
C ALA A 23 46.91 -6.07 -29.95
N THR A 24 45.78 -5.75 -30.58
CA THR A 24 45.32 -4.38 -30.82
C THR A 24 43.95 -4.24 -30.17
N PRO A 25 43.81 -3.49 -29.06
CA PRO A 25 42.54 -3.34 -28.38
C PRO A 25 41.48 -2.69 -29.28
N PHE A 26 40.24 -3.18 -29.19
CA PHE A 26 39.10 -2.61 -29.90
C PHE A 26 37.84 -2.67 -29.03
N THR A 27 36.87 -1.82 -29.34
CA THR A 27 35.59 -1.75 -28.61
C THR A 27 34.50 -2.44 -29.41
N VAL A 28 33.68 -3.24 -28.72
CA VAL A 28 32.48 -3.85 -29.29
C VAL A 28 31.27 -3.29 -28.55
N ARG A 29 30.26 -2.85 -29.31
CA ARG A 29 28.94 -2.51 -28.78
C ARG A 29 28.15 -3.79 -28.59
N VAL A 30 27.76 -4.09 -27.35
CA VAL A 30 27.08 -5.34 -26.97
C VAL A 30 25.65 -5.07 -26.55
N THR A 31 24.80 -6.09 -26.68
CA THR A 31 23.37 -6.04 -26.36
C THR A 31 22.94 -7.37 -25.73
N SER A 32 22.06 -7.31 -24.73
CA SER A 32 21.44 -8.48 -24.10
C SER A 32 19.98 -8.69 -24.53
N ASP A 33 19.43 -9.86 -24.22
CA ASP A 33 18.00 -10.15 -24.38
C ASP A 33 17.20 -9.50 -23.24
N PRO A 34 16.31 -8.53 -23.50
CA PRO A 34 15.56 -7.84 -22.44
C PRO A 34 14.57 -8.75 -21.69
N LEU A 35 14.30 -9.97 -22.19
CA LEU A 35 13.44 -10.95 -21.54
C LEU A 35 14.21 -11.93 -20.64
N ARG A 36 15.54 -11.81 -20.59
CA ARG A 36 16.41 -12.69 -19.80
C ARG A 36 17.38 -11.85 -18.98
N ALA A 37 17.45 -12.10 -17.68
CA ALA A 37 18.41 -11.41 -16.81
C ALA A 37 19.86 -11.88 -17.03
N ASP A 38 20.02 -13.10 -17.55
CA ASP A 38 21.26 -13.77 -17.91
C ASP A 38 21.04 -14.39 -19.30
N THR A 39 21.63 -13.76 -20.32
CA THR A 39 21.37 -14.06 -21.72
C THR A 39 22.03 -15.39 -22.13
N ASP A 40 23.22 -15.71 -21.62
CA ASP A 40 23.97 -16.93 -21.98
C ASP A 40 23.89 -18.06 -20.93
N ALA A 41 23.20 -17.82 -19.81
CA ALA A 41 22.90 -18.77 -18.75
C ALA A 41 24.15 -19.32 -18.03
N ASP A 42 25.18 -18.50 -17.87
CA ASP A 42 26.41 -18.87 -17.16
C ASP A 42 26.34 -18.65 -15.63
N GLY A 43 25.24 -18.06 -15.13
CA GLY A 43 25.02 -17.75 -13.73
C GLY A 43 25.45 -16.34 -13.32
N ILE A 44 25.86 -15.49 -14.25
CA ILE A 44 26.18 -14.08 -14.07
C ILE A 44 25.15 -13.26 -14.85
N SER A 45 24.43 -12.35 -14.17
CA SER A 45 23.46 -11.51 -14.88
C SER A 45 24.15 -10.54 -15.86
N ASP A 46 23.48 -10.20 -16.95
CA ASP A 46 23.96 -9.27 -17.98
C ASP A 46 24.36 -7.90 -17.40
N LEU A 47 23.68 -7.47 -16.32
CA LEU A 47 23.99 -6.23 -15.60
C LEU A 47 25.31 -6.34 -14.82
N ALA A 48 25.55 -7.48 -14.18
CA ALA A 48 26.80 -7.73 -13.45
C ALA A 48 27.98 -7.81 -14.44
N GLU A 49 27.81 -8.49 -15.56
CA GLU A 49 28.81 -8.52 -16.63
C GLU A 49 29.11 -7.12 -17.17
N ARG A 50 28.09 -6.28 -17.37
CA ARG A 50 28.29 -4.86 -17.74
C ARG A 50 29.18 -4.15 -16.73
N GLN A 51 28.90 -4.30 -15.43
CA GLN A 51 29.69 -3.67 -14.38
C GLN A 51 31.14 -4.19 -14.33
N LEU A 52 31.33 -5.50 -14.55
CA LEU A 52 32.66 -6.11 -14.60
C LEU A 52 33.45 -5.69 -15.84
N ALA A 53 32.79 -5.60 -17.00
CA ALA A 53 33.39 -5.11 -18.25
C ALA A 53 33.79 -3.62 -18.18
N GLN A 54 33.18 -2.84 -17.28
CA GLN A 54 33.41 -1.40 -17.11
C GLN A 54 34.37 -1.06 -15.95
N GLN A 55 34.98 -2.06 -15.31
CA GLN A 55 35.97 -1.83 -14.25
C GLN A 55 37.07 -0.87 -14.70
N THR A 56 37.50 0.03 -13.81
CA THR A 56 38.56 1.01 -14.11
C THR A 56 39.87 0.33 -14.48
N ASP A 57 40.20 -0.77 -13.78
CA ASP A 57 41.36 -1.62 -14.07
C ASP A 57 41.05 -2.56 -15.26
N PRO A 58 41.73 -2.42 -16.41
CA PRO A 58 41.47 -3.24 -17.60
C PRO A 58 41.74 -4.73 -17.39
N THR A 59 42.61 -5.09 -16.45
CA THR A 59 42.95 -6.50 -16.17
C THR A 59 41.81 -7.24 -15.46
N LYS A 60 40.85 -6.50 -14.88
CA LYS A 60 39.67 -7.04 -14.20
C LYS A 60 38.41 -7.10 -15.07
N ARG A 61 38.53 -6.73 -16.35
CA ARG A 61 37.43 -6.79 -17.34
C ARG A 61 37.27 -8.15 -18.00
N VAL A 62 38.10 -9.10 -17.60
CA VAL A 62 38.08 -10.47 -18.07
C VAL A 62 37.92 -11.40 -16.88
N ASP A 63 37.32 -12.57 -17.13
CA ASP A 63 37.25 -13.64 -16.14
C ASP A 63 38.60 -14.37 -15.97
N ARG A 64 38.60 -15.39 -15.11
CA ARG A 64 39.78 -16.22 -14.80
C ARG A 64 40.31 -17.03 -15.99
N ASP A 65 39.50 -17.25 -17.02
CA ASP A 65 39.89 -17.94 -18.25
C ASP A 65 40.26 -16.92 -19.36
N ASN A 66 40.44 -15.65 -18.99
CA ASN A 66 40.79 -14.53 -19.87
C ASN A 66 39.72 -14.25 -20.95
N ARG A 67 38.44 -14.53 -20.64
CA ARG A 67 37.31 -14.15 -21.50
C ARG A 67 36.76 -12.79 -21.06
N PRO A 68 36.46 -11.87 -21.98
CA PRO A 68 35.83 -10.60 -21.63
C PRO A 68 34.43 -10.85 -21.05
N TYR A 69 34.03 -10.05 -20.06
CA TYR A 69 32.66 -10.08 -19.57
C TYR A 69 31.70 -9.57 -20.64
N HIS A 70 30.79 -10.42 -21.11
CA HIS A 70 29.94 -10.16 -22.27
C HIS A 70 28.72 -11.08 -22.27
N PRO A 71 27.48 -10.56 -22.46
CA PRO A 71 26.20 -11.28 -22.30
C PRO A 71 25.89 -12.37 -23.34
N ARG A 72 26.89 -12.83 -24.07
CA ARG A 72 26.79 -13.87 -25.11
C ARG A 72 28.03 -14.76 -25.10
N VAL A 73 28.86 -14.64 -24.08
CA VAL A 73 30.14 -15.32 -23.93
C VAL A 73 30.18 -15.82 -22.50
N ALA A 74 29.79 -17.09 -22.33
CA ALA A 74 29.79 -17.70 -21.01
C ALA A 74 31.13 -17.47 -20.29
N ASN A 75 31.04 -16.78 -19.17
CA ASN A 75 32.12 -16.38 -18.31
C ASN A 75 32.20 -17.29 -17.08
N ARG A 76 33.40 -17.36 -16.51
CA ARG A 76 33.59 -18.00 -15.23
C ARG A 76 33.17 -17.04 -14.11
N SER A 77 32.25 -17.49 -13.27
CA SER A 77 31.78 -16.70 -12.11
C SER A 77 32.94 -16.19 -11.25
N PRO A 78 32.91 -14.92 -10.81
CA PRO A 78 33.88 -14.35 -9.87
C PRO A 78 33.68 -14.86 -8.43
N ILE A 79 32.67 -15.71 -8.22
CA ILE A 79 32.44 -16.46 -6.98
C ILE A 79 32.81 -17.92 -7.21
N ALA A 80 33.66 -18.45 -6.33
CA ALA A 80 33.96 -19.88 -6.27
C ALA A 80 33.40 -20.47 -4.97
N VAL A 81 32.73 -21.61 -5.07
CA VAL A 81 32.18 -22.36 -3.94
C VAL A 81 32.89 -23.69 -3.84
N TYR A 82 33.51 -23.94 -2.69
CA TYR A 82 34.19 -25.19 -2.38
C TYR A 82 33.43 -25.85 -1.22
N ALA A 83 32.79 -26.98 -1.49
CA ALA A 83 32.04 -27.73 -0.49
C ALA A 83 32.80 -29.01 -0.11
N SER A 84 32.75 -29.37 1.17
CA SER A 84 33.33 -30.62 1.68
C SER A 84 32.47 -31.19 2.80
N VAL A 85 32.44 -32.52 2.87
CA VAL A 85 31.86 -33.27 4.00
C VAL A 85 32.96 -33.96 4.77
N ASP A 86 32.79 -34.12 6.08
CA ASP A 86 33.74 -34.86 6.91
C ASP A 86 33.66 -36.39 6.70
N ARG A 87 32.53 -36.88 6.16
CA ARG A 87 32.26 -38.31 5.95
C ARG A 87 31.44 -38.54 4.68
N GLU A 88 31.80 -39.59 3.94
CA GLU A 88 31.11 -40.01 2.72
C GLU A 88 29.96 -41.00 2.98
N TYR A 89 30.01 -41.72 4.11
CA TYR A 89 29.02 -42.73 4.49
C TYR A 89 28.56 -42.51 5.92
N VAL A 90 27.25 -42.47 6.11
CA VAL A 90 26.60 -42.24 7.40
C VAL A 90 25.35 -43.09 7.55
N ARG A 91 25.00 -43.38 8.81
CA ARG A 91 23.80 -44.13 9.18
C ARG A 91 22.71 -43.17 9.68
N PRO A 92 21.44 -43.60 9.68
CA PRO A 92 20.38 -42.85 10.36
C PRO A 92 20.77 -42.50 11.81
N GLY A 93 20.65 -41.23 12.17
CA GLY A 93 21.06 -40.70 13.47
C GLY A 93 22.49 -40.15 13.54
N ASP A 94 23.34 -40.42 12.54
CA ASP A 94 24.67 -39.80 12.47
C ASP A 94 24.55 -38.32 12.05
N THR A 95 25.51 -37.50 12.52
CA THR A 95 25.70 -36.13 12.07
C THR A 95 26.90 -36.05 11.14
N VAL A 96 26.70 -35.42 9.97
CA VAL A 96 27.71 -35.05 8.98
C VAL A 96 28.03 -33.58 9.15
N ARG A 97 29.32 -33.24 9.18
CA ARG A 97 29.78 -31.86 9.11
C ARG A 97 29.95 -31.49 7.64
N PHE A 98 29.18 -30.50 7.19
CA PHE A 98 29.26 -29.93 5.85
C PHE A 98 29.88 -28.53 5.93
N ASP A 99 31.09 -28.39 5.40
CA ASP A 99 31.79 -27.11 5.30
C ASP A 99 31.67 -26.57 3.88
N THR A 100 31.36 -25.28 3.75
CA THR A 100 31.38 -24.55 2.50
C THR A 100 32.32 -23.35 2.62
N THR A 101 33.35 -23.31 1.79
CA THR A 101 34.26 -22.17 1.64
C THR A 101 33.91 -21.43 0.36
N VAL A 102 33.49 -20.18 0.51
CA VAL A 102 33.15 -19.29 -0.61
C VAL A 102 34.25 -18.26 -0.78
N VAL A 103 34.73 -18.11 -2.01
CA VAL A 103 35.77 -17.14 -2.39
C VAL A 103 35.18 -16.16 -3.39
N ALA A 104 35.32 -14.86 -3.13
CA ALA A 104 34.99 -13.79 -4.04
C ALA A 104 36.28 -13.14 -4.55
N ASP A 105 36.44 -13.04 -5.88
CA ASP A 105 37.60 -12.38 -6.53
C ASP A 105 37.33 -10.95 -6.97
N VAL A 106 36.11 -10.48 -6.71
CA VAL A 106 35.69 -9.12 -6.97
C VAL A 106 35.08 -8.53 -5.70
N PRO A 107 35.13 -7.20 -5.51
CA PRO A 107 34.42 -6.55 -4.42
C PRO A 107 32.93 -6.90 -4.50
N THR A 108 32.44 -7.56 -3.47
CA THR A 108 31.04 -7.99 -3.35
C THR A 108 30.45 -7.42 -2.08
N ALA A 109 29.18 -7.07 -2.13
CA ALA A 109 28.42 -6.75 -0.94
C ALA A 109 28.17 -8.03 -0.10
N PRO A 110 27.76 -7.90 1.18
CA PRO A 110 27.33 -9.05 1.96
C PRO A 110 26.33 -9.91 1.15
N SER A 111 26.62 -11.20 1.08
CA SER A 111 25.99 -12.15 0.18
C SER A 111 25.41 -13.33 0.95
N ILE A 112 24.80 -14.28 0.26
CA ILE A 112 24.08 -15.40 0.90
C ILE A 112 24.58 -16.72 0.36
N LEU A 113 24.68 -17.69 1.25
CA LEU A 113 24.84 -19.10 0.94
C LEU A 113 23.55 -19.84 1.30
N ASP A 114 22.93 -20.47 0.29
CA ASP A 114 21.82 -21.39 0.47
C ASP A 114 22.34 -22.83 0.35
N VAL A 115 21.84 -23.73 1.20
CA VAL A 115 22.18 -25.15 1.18
C VAL A 115 20.94 -25.95 0.87
N THR A 116 20.99 -26.75 -0.19
CA THR A 116 19.92 -27.66 -0.58
C THR A 116 20.25 -29.06 -0.09
N LEU A 117 19.33 -29.63 0.70
CA LEU A 117 19.47 -30.97 1.27
C LEU A 117 18.41 -31.92 0.70
N PRO A 118 18.76 -33.22 0.52
CA PRO A 118 17.78 -34.24 0.24
C PRO A 118 16.95 -34.54 1.50
N PRO A 119 15.74 -35.14 1.35
CA PRO A 119 14.84 -35.43 2.47
C PRO A 119 15.47 -36.24 3.62
N ALA A 120 16.55 -36.97 3.34
CA ALA A 120 17.32 -37.74 4.31
C ALA A 120 17.88 -36.91 5.47
N PHE A 121 18.12 -35.61 5.29
CA PHE A 121 18.66 -34.72 6.34
C PHE A 121 17.59 -33.86 7.02
N GLY A 122 16.32 -34.01 6.63
CA GLY A 122 15.21 -33.24 7.20
C GLY A 122 15.06 -31.85 6.59
N PRO A 123 14.62 -30.85 7.36
CA PRO A 123 14.35 -29.51 6.84
C PRO A 123 15.64 -28.80 6.40
N LEU A 124 15.50 -27.91 5.40
CA LEU A 124 16.61 -27.11 4.91
C LEU A 124 17.17 -26.19 6.02
N PRO A 125 18.49 -26.00 6.09
CA PRO A 125 19.08 -25.02 6.98
C PRO A 125 18.61 -23.62 6.61
N ALA A 126 18.57 -22.72 7.60
CA ALA A 126 18.41 -21.30 7.30
C ALA A 126 19.59 -20.82 6.42
N PRO A 127 19.34 -19.94 5.44
CA PRO A 127 20.41 -19.38 4.62
C PRO A 127 21.49 -18.70 5.48
N ALA A 128 22.75 -18.85 5.08
CA ALA A 128 23.87 -18.30 5.83
C ALA A 128 24.39 -17.00 5.19
N LEU A 129 24.60 -15.97 6.02
CA LEU A 129 25.25 -14.73 5.59
C LEU A 129 26.71 -14.98 5.23
N LEU A 130 27.16 -14.44 4.10
CA LEU A 130 28.55 -14.31 3.69
C LEU A 130 28.97 -12.85 3.87
N ASP A 131 29.71 -12.56 4.95
CA ASP A 131 30.11 -11.20 5.34
C ASP A 131 31.28 -10.66 4.48
N PHE A 132 31.07 -10.58 3.17
CA PHE A 132 32.00 -9.91 2.27
C PHE A 132 31.97 -8.40 2.53
N ARG A 133 33.16 -7.80 2.54
CA ARG A 133 33.37 -6.40 2.90
C ARG A 133 34.01 -5.66 1.74
N PRO A 134 33.23 -4.99 0.88
CA PRO A 134 33.74 -4.45 -0.36
C PRO A 134 34.78 -3.34 -0.15
N PHE A 135 34.65 -2.53 0.91
CA PHE A 135 35.57 -1.44 1.24
C PHE A 135 36.95 -1.91 1.72
N SER A 136 37.06 -3.14 2.19
CA SER A 136 38.34 -3.75 2.62
C SER A 136 38.78 -4.85 1.65
N PHE A 137 38.26 -4.87 0.43
CA PHE A 137 38.60 -5.88 -0.57
C PHE A 137 40.04 -5.69 -1.06
N ASN A 138 40.85 -6.75 -0.98
CA ASN A 138 42.22 -6.76 -1.50
C ASN A 138 42.52 -8.08 -2.24
N GLY A 139 42.20 -8.10 -3.52
CA GLY A 139 42.47 -9.23 -4.42
C GLY A 139 41.48 -10.38 -4.31
N SER A 140 41.16 -10.85 -3.10
CA SER A 140 40.10 -11.83 -2.85
C SER A 140 39.59 -11.74 -1.42
N GLN A 141 38.37 -12.23 -1.17
CA GLN A 141 37.83 -12.46 0.16
C GLN A 141 37.29 -13.88 0.27
N THR A 142 37.53 -14.52 1.42
CA THR A 142 37.12 -15.90 1.68
C THR A 142 36.27 -15.96 2.93
N VAL A 143 35.14 -16.67 2.85
CA VAL A 143 34.23 -16.90 3.98
C VAL A 143 33.91 -18.38 4.04
N THR A 144 34.12 -19.00 5.21
CA THR A 144 33.75 -20.40 5.46
C THR A 144 32.51 -20.47 6.35
N ARG A 145 31.59 -21.38 6.02
CA ARG A 145 30.40 -21.73 6.81
C ARG A 145 30.36 -23.23 7.05
N GLN A 146 29.96 -23.60 8.26
CA GLN A 146 29.81 -24.99 8.67
C GLN A 146 28.34 -25.24 8.99
N PHE A 147 27.83 -26.39 8.55
CA PHE A 147 26.50 -26.90 8.88
C PHE A 147 26.66 -28.29 9.47
N ASP A 148 26.00 -28.53 10.61
CA ASP A 148 25.92 -29.85 11.21
C ASP A 148 24.58 -30.48 10.77
N LEU A 149 24.67 -31.49 9.91
CA LEU A 149 23.53 -32.10 9.23
C LEU A 149 23.25 -33.49 9.80
N THR A 150 22.09 -33.70 10.41
CA THR A 150 21.73 -35.00 10.99
C THR A 150 20.88 -35.83 10.03
N VAL A 151 21.29 -37.08 9.81
CA VAL A 151 20.52 -38.04 9.01
C VAL A 151 19.28 -38.45 9.80
N GLN A 152 18.11 -38.27 9.20
CA GLN A 152 16.83 -38.55 9.83
C GLN A 152 16.68 -40.05 10.17
N PRO A 153 16.07 -40.38 11.33
CA PRO A 153 15.71 -41.75 11.66
C PRO A 153 14.83 -42.38 10.55
N GLY A 154 15.15 -43.62 10.15
CA GLY A 154 14.40 -44.33 9.11
C GLY A 154 14.79 -44.00 7.67
N ALA A 155 15.79 -43.15 7.45
CA ALA A 155 16.37 -42.94 6.13
C ALA A 155 16.84 -44.27 5.52
N GLN A 156 16.44 -44.52 4.27
CA GLN A 156 16.86 -45.70 3.52
C GLN A 156 18.26 -45.48 2.93
N SER A 157 18.96 -46.57 2.59
CA SER A 157 20.23 -46.47 1.86
C SER A 157 20.02 -45.84 0.48
N GLN A 158 20.68 -44.70 0.25
CA GLN A 158 20.62 -43.96 -1.00
C GLN A 158 21.85 -43.06 -1.15
N GLU A 159 22.12 -42.62 -2.36
CA GLU A 159 23.03 -41.50 -2.60
C GLU A 159 22.31 -40.19 -2.22
N ALA A 160 23.03 -39.29 -1.55
CA ALA A 160 22.47 -38.04 -1.04
C ALA A 160 23.35 -36.88 -1.52
N SER A 161 22.85 -36.11 -2.49
CA SER A 161 23.55 -34.93 -3.02
C SER A 161 23.22 -33.70 -2.17
N ILE A 162 24.23 -33.09 -1.57
CA ILE A 162 24.13 -31.79 -0.89
C ILE A 162 24.64 -30.74 -1.86
N ALA A 163 23.85 -29.69 -2.11
CA ALA A 163 24.24 -28.58 -2.96
C ALA A 163 24.37 -27.28 -2.15
N ALA A 164 25.27 -26.42 -2.61
CA ALA A 164 25.56 -25.12 -2.02
C ALA A 164 25.54 -24.07 -3.12
N ASP A 165 24.62 -23.12 -3.02
CA ASP A 165 24.38 -22.08 -4.00
C ASP A 165 24.64 -20.71 -3.36
N VAL A 166 25.38 -19.85 -4.07
CA VAL A 166 25.68 -18.50 -3.60
C VAL A 166 24.92 -17.48 -4.41
N ARG A 167 24.21 -16.60 -3.72
CA ARG A 167 23.60 -15.40 -4.30
C ARG A 167 24.39 -14.19 -3.83
N ALA A 168 25.08 -13.56 -4.77
CA ALA A 168 26.00 -12.46 -4.51
C ALA A 168 25.67 -11.24 -5.36
N ARG A 169 26.00 -10.06 -4.82
CA ARG A 169 25.92 -8.78 -5.54
C ARG A 169 27.30 -8.15 -5.59
N LEU A 170 27.64 -7.55 -6.72
CA LEU A 170 28.82 -6.70 -6.82
C LEU A 170 28.67 -5.50 -5.88
N ALA A 171 29.80 -4.97 -5.42
CA ALA A 171 29.81 -3.73 -4.64
C ALA A 171 29.18 -2.57 -5.43
N ASP A 172 28.47 -1.68 -4.74
CA ASP A 172 27.93 -0.47 -5.37
C ASP A 172 29.08 0.41 -5.87
N THR A 173 29.05 0.77 -7.15
CA THR A 173 30.16 1.46 -7.84
C THR A 173 29.97 2.98 -8.02
N GLY A 174 28.97 3.62 -7.38
CA GLY A 174 28.84 5.08 -7.36
C GLY A 174 27.58 5.61 -6.64
N PRO A 175 27.50 6.91 -6.31
CA PRO A 175 26.33 7.50 -5.64
C PRO A 175 25.28 7.94 -6.67
N VAL A 176 24.05 7.39 -6.60
CA VAL A 176 22.75 8.04 -6.91
C VAL A 176 21.69 7.12 -6.30
N PRO A 177 20.69 7.67 -5.57
CA PRO A 177 19.65 6.86 -4.94
C PRO A 177 19.00 5.98 -6.00
N LEU A 178 18.76 4.72 -5.66
CA LEU A 178 17.86 3.87 -6.43
C LEU A 178 16.49 4.59 -6.47
N SER A 179 16.27 5.43 -7.48
CA SER A 179 14.92 5.80 -7.88
C SER A 179 14.48 4.69 -8.81
N TRP A 180 13.49 3.93 -8.39
CA TRP A 180 12.77 3.04 -9.28
C TRP A 180 12.33 3.85 -10.51
N ASP A 181 12.61 3.35 -11.71
CA ASP A 181 11.83 3.75 -12.87
C ASP A 181 10.35 3.56 -12.51
N ALA A 182 9.49 4.48 -12.97
CA ALA A 182 8.06 4.40 -12.68
C ALA A 182 7.58 2.97 -12.94
N LEU A 183 7.17 2.27 -11.86
CA LEU A 183 6.63 0.93 -11.95
C LEU A 183 5.48 0.98 -12.96
N ILE A 184 5.65 0.28 -14.10
CA ILE A 184 4.58 0.06 -15.06
C ILE A 184 3.92 -1.24 -14.60
N PRO A 185 2.79 -1.18 -13.87
CA PRO A 185 2.09 -2.38 -13.44
C PRO A 185 1.65 -3.17 -14.68
N GLN A 186 2.24 -4.35 -14.85
CA GLN A 186 1.71 -5.39 -15.72
C GLN A 186 0.73 -6.22 -14.88
N PRO A 187 -0.52 -6.42 -15.32
CA PRO A 187 -1.50 -7.19 -14.57
C PRO A 187 -1.10 -8.66 -14.57
N LEU A 188 -0.35 -9.10 -13.56
CA LEU A 188 -0.17 -10.51 -13.25
C LEU A 188 -1.41 -10.98 -12.48
N GLY A 189 -2.37 -11.52 -13.23
CA GLY A 189 -3.52 -12.20 -12.66
C GLY A 189 -4.60 -11.26 -12.12
N SER A 190 -5.84 -11.60 -12.47
CA SER A 190 -7.07 -10.94 -12.05
C SER A 190 -7.15 -10.75 -10.53
N VAL A 191 -6.77 -9.58 -10.04
CA VAL A 191 -7.45 -8.94 -8.91
C VAL A 191 -8.56 -8.07 -9.49
N SER A 192 -9.71 -7.94 -8.80
CA SER A 192 -10.88 -7.18 -9.29
C SER A 192 -10.59 -5.71 -9.62
N GLN A 193 -9.41 -5.20 -9.27
CA GLN A 193 -8.97 -3.83 -9.45
C GLN A 193 -7.48 -3.76 -9.83
N PRO A 194 -7.06 -2.86 -10.73
CA PRO A 194 -5.68 -2.75 -11.16
C PRO A 194 -4.77 -2.23 -10.03
N ALA A 195 -3.54 -2.74 -9.98
CA ALA A 195 -2.46 -2.10 -9.22
C ALA A 195 -2.12 -0.75 -9.85
N ARG A 196 -2.12 0.32 -9.06
CA ARG A 196 -1.94 1.69 -9.56
C ARG A 196 -0.60 2.30 -9.18
N ARG A 197 -0.17 2.06 -7.95
CA ARG A 197 1.03 2.67 -7.37
C ARG A 197 1.70 1.69 -6.43
N SER A 198 3.00 1.83 -6.29
CA SER A 198 3.80 0.96 -5.44
C SER A 198 5.08 1.64 -5.00
N ALA A 199 5.53 1.31 -3.80
CA ALA A 199 6.86 1.64 -3.28
C ALA A 199 7.55 0.36 -2.84
N ALA A 200 8.87 0.38 -2.74
CA ALA A 200 9.65 -0.79 -2.35
C ALA A 200 10.77 -0.40 -1.40
N ALA A 201 10.98 -1.23 -0.38
CA ALA A 201 12.09 -1.09 0.56
C ALA A 201 12.87 -2.41 0.67
N PRO A 202 14.19 -2.36 0.90
CA PRO A 202 14.95 -3.55 1.30
C PRO A 202 14.36 -4.13 2.58
N ALA A 203 13.89 -5.37 2.53
CA ALA A 203 13.18 -5.99 3.65
C ALA A 203 14.13 -6.63 4.66
N ARG A 204 15.41 -6.80 4.30
CA ARG A 204 16.39 -7.55 5.10
C ARG A 204 17.80 -7.01 4.84
N PRO A 205 18.54 -6.57 5.86
CA PRO A 205 19.91 -6.08 5.67
C PRO A 205 20.90 -7.19 5.32
N ASP A 206 20.62 -8.44 5.69
CA ASP A 206 21.39 -9.63 5.31
C ASP A 206 21.05 -10.14 3.90
N ARG A 207 20.02 -9.58 3.24
CA ARG A 207 19.52 -10.00 1.94
C ARG A 207 19.23 -8.79 1.07
N GLN A 208 20.26 -8.27 0.40
CA GLN A 208 20.10 -7.11 -0.48
C GLN A 208 19.23 -7.37 -1.73
N ASP A 209 18.92 -8.62 -2.02
CA ASP A 209 17.95 -9.06 -3.04
C ASP A 209 16.50 -9.10 -2.50
N SER A 210 16.33 -9.05 -1.18
CA SER A 210 15.01 -9.12 -0.54
C SER A 210 14.37 -7.74 -0.45
N HIS A 211 13.28 -7.54 -1.18
CA HIS A 211 12.49 -6.31 -1.15
C HIS A 211 11.08 -6.61 -0.69
N LEU A 212 10.49 -5.66 0.02
CA LEU A 212 9.05 -5.64 0.26
C LEU A 212 8.46 -4.52 -0.58
N ILE A 213 7.52 -4.87 -1.45
CA ILE A 213 6.79 -3.92 -2.28
C ILE A 213 5.43 -3.67 -1.64
N SER A 214 5.13 -2.43 -1.27
CA SER A 214 3.77 -2.01 -0.93
C SER A 214 3.04 -1.57 -2.19
N GLY A 215 1.76 -1.91 -2.33
CA GLY A 215 0.95 -1.63 -3.51
C GLY A 215 -0.44 -1.14 -3.16
N LEU A 216 -0.90 -0.12 -3.89
CA LEU A 216 -2.28 0.34 -3.91
C LEU A 216 -3.01 -0.30 -5.09
N LEU A 217 -4.03 -1.10 -4.78
CA LEU A 217 -5.05 -1.57 -5.71
C LEU A 217 -6.25 -0.63 -5.61
N SER A 218 -6.76 -0.10 -6.71
CA SER A 218 -7.98 0.71 -6.68
C SER A 218 -8.74 0.73 -8.00
N ASP A 219 -10.06 0.83 -7.93
CA ASP A 219 -10.94 1.07 -9.09
C ASP A 219 -10.87 2.51 -9.63
N SER A 220 -10.32 3.47 -8.88
CA SER A 220 -10.22 4.88 -9.28
C SER A 220 -8.79 5.40 -9.43
N ALA A 221 -8.55 6.24 -10.44
CA ALA A 221 -7.26 6.92 -10.65
C ALA A 221 -7.07 8.12 -9.73
N THR A 222 -8.16 8.56 -9.13
CA THR A 222 -8.25 9.72 -8.26
C THR A 222 -8.65 9.27 -6.86
N ARG A 223 -8.56 10.19 -5.90
CA ARG A 223 -9.07 10.00 -4.55
C ARG A 223 -10.53 9.52 -4.55
N GLY A 224 -10.89 8.66 -3.60
CA GLY A 224 -12.26 8.20 -3.38
C GLY A 224 -12.62 6.87 -4.04
N GLY A 225 -11.65 6.14 -4.62
CA GLY A 225 -11.90 4.81 -5.17
C GLY A 225 -12.01 3.72 -4.10
N ASN A 226 -12.74 2.65 -4.38
CA ASN A 226 -12.62 1.43 -3.59
C ASN A 226 -11.25 0.81 -3.85
N GLY A 227 -10.73 0.09 -2.87
CA GLY A 227 -9.58 -0.76 -3.11
C GLY A 227 -8.82 -1.22 -1.89
N ALA A 228 -7.61 -1.70 -2.11
CA ALA A 228 -6.83 -2.42 -1.11
C ALA A 228 -5.38 -1.96 -1.06
N ILE A 229 -4.78 -2.14 0.11
CA ILE A 229 -3.34 -2.01 0.34
C ILE A 229 -2.79 -3.41 0.57
N GLN A 230 -1.75 -3.75 -0.18
CA GLN A 230 -1.08 -5.05 -0.07
C GLN A 230 0.42 -4.90 -0.03
N THR A 231 1.11 -5.90 0.49
CA THR A 231 2.56 -6.06 0.38
C THR A 231 2.93 -7.35 -0.33
N ASN A 232 4.05 -7.33 -1.05
CA ASN A 232 4.61 -8.49 -1.71
C ASN A 232 6.10 -8.58 -1.41
N ALA A 233 6.55 -9.67 -0.81
CA ALA A 233 7.98 -9.91 -0.62
C ALA A 233 8.59 -10.53 -1.88
N ILE A 234 9.75 -10.03 -2.29
CA ILE A 234 10.50 -10.50 -3.46
C ILE A 234 11.91 -10.84 -2.99
N PRO A 235 12.49 -11.98 -3.40
CA PRO A 235 11.89 -13.01 -4.25
C PRO A 235 10.94 -13.97 -3.48
N GLY A 236 9.89 -14.44 -4.16
CA GLY A 236 9.12 -15.62 -3.75
C GLY A 236 8.16 -15.47 -2.56
N GLY A 237 7.94 -14.26 -2.05
CA GLY A 237 7.01 -14.00 -0.95
C GLY A 237 5.55 -14.06 -1.38
N GLN A 238 4.68 -14.45 -0.46
CA GLN A 238 3.24 -14.39 -0.65
C GLN A 238 2.77 -12.94 -0.63
N SER A 239 1.69 -12.67 -1.36
CA SER A 239 0.99 -11.40 -1.26
C SER A 239 0.24 -11.34 0.06
N THR A 240 0.44 -10.28 0.83
CA THR A 240 -0.23 -10.05 2.10
C THR A 240 -1.14 -8.84 1.99
N LEU A 241 -2.42 -9.03 2.29
CA LEU A 241 -3.39 -7.95 2.35
C LEU A 241 -3.24 -7.19 3.68
N LEU A 242 -2.91 -5.91 3.61
CA LEU A 242 -2.81 -5.04 4.79
C LEU A 242 -4.14 -4.39 5.13
N GLU A 243 -4.89 -4.00 4.09
CA GLU A 243 -6.22 -3.45 4.24
C GLU A 243 -7.10 -3.77 3.02
N ASN A 244 -8.35 -4.15 3.28
CA ASN A 244 -9.35 -4.41 2.27
C ASN A 244 -10.47 -3.37 2.34
N GLY A 245 -10.52 -2.48 1.36
CA GLY A 245 -11.60 -1.49 1.18
C GLY A 245 -12.45 -1.77 -0.06
N ASN A 246 -12.46 -3.00 -0.58
CA ASN A 246 -13.34 -3.38 -1.67
C ASN A 246 -14.80 -3.32 -1.15
N ASN A 247 -15.57 -2.34 -1.60
CA ASN A 247 -16.94 -2.00 -1.17
C ASN A 247 -17.05 -1.15 0.11
N ASN A 248 -15.97 -0.51 0.57
CA ASN A 248 -16.05 0.37 1.72
C ASN A 248 -16.47 1.77 1.28
N THR A 249 -17.57 2.32 1.82
CA THR A 249 -18.06 3.67 1.51
C THR A 249 -17.57 4.73 2.50
N THR A 250 -16.95 4.32 3.61
CA THR A 250 -16.54 5.21 4.70
C THR A 250 -15.03 5.39 4.82
N ALA A 251 -14.26 4.48 4.21
CA ALA A 251 -12.80 4.50 4.13
C ALA A 251 -12.37 4.12 2.70
N LEU A 252 -12.23 5.15 1.87
CA LEU A 252 -11.91 5.07 0.45
C LEU A 252 -10.42 5.29 0.22
N ARG A 253 -9.89 4.84 -0.93
CA ARG A 253 -8.47 5.00 -1.23
C ARG A 253 -8.13 6.44 -1.56
N GLY A 254 -6.97 6.85 -1.03
CA GLY A 254 -6.31 8.09 -1.41
C GLY A 254 -5.81 8.07 -2.86
N ALA A 255 -5.16 9.16 -3.27
CA ALA A 255 -4.68 9.34 -4.63
C ALA A 255 -3.20 8.97 -4.80
N THR A 256 -2.49 8.66 -3.70
CA THR A 256 -1.04 8.62 -3.66
C THR A 256 -0.49 7.21 -3.44
N ALA A 257 0.81 7.04 -3.70
CA ALA A 257 1.44 5.73 -3.51
C ALA A 257 1.55 5.46 -2.01
N PRO A 258 1.32 4.21 -1.55
CA PRO A 258 1.77 3.85 -0.22
C PRO A 258 3.29 3.98 -0.19
N ASP A 259 3.84 4.37 0.96
CA ASP A 259 5.28 4.39 1.19
C ASP A 259 5.68 3.31 2.17
N ILE A 260 6.94 2.90 2.13
CA ILE A 260 7.46 1.81 2.94
C ILE A 260 8.92 2.07 3.33
N ALA A 261 9.23 1.84 4.60
CA ALA A 261 10.59 1.83 5.11
C ALA A 261 10.77 0.68 6.10
N CYS A 262 11.95 0.06 6.07
CA CYS A 262 12.32 -1.07 6.94
C CYS A 262 13.50 -0.68 7.83
N ASN A 263 13.52 -1.19 9.06
CA ASN A 263 14.65 -1.07 9.97
C ASN A 263 15.67 -2.21 9.77
N ASP A 264 16.76 -2.21 10.55
CA ASP A 264 17.83 -3.20 10.44
C ASP A 264 17.42 -4.62 10.88
N PHE A 265 16.23 -4.80 11.45
CA PHE A 265 15.66 -6.12 11.74
C PHE A 265 14.74 -6.61 10.62
N GLY A 266 14.58 -5.81 9.56
CA GLY A 266 13.67 -6.09 8.46
C GLY A 266 12.19 -5.92 8.82
N VAL A 267 11.90 -5.25 9.95
CA VAL A 267 10.55 -4.84 10.31
C VAL A 267 10.26 -3.56 9.54
N CYS A 268 9.20 -3.58 8.73
CA CYS A 268 8.83 -2.47 7.88
C CYS A 268 7.54 -1.80 8.34
N MET A 269 7.52 -0.48 8.24
CA MET A 269 6.31 0.31 8.36
C MET A 269 5.85 0.68 6.96
N VAL A 270 4.58 0.39 6.67
CA VAL A 270 3.90 0.79 5.44
C VAL A 270 2.90 1.87 5.80
N VAL A 271 2.86 2.97 5.05
CA VAL A 271 1.93 4.09 5.25
C VAL A 271 1.18 4.42 3.96
N TRP A 272 -0.08 4.83 4.07
CA TRP A 272 -0.91 5.23 2.93
C TRP A 272 -1.92 6.30 3.33
N ASP A 273 -2.38 7.06 2.33
CA ASP A 273 -3.49 7.99 2.49
C ASP A 273 -4.83 7.28 2.28
N GLU A 274 -5.77 7.61 3.14
CA GLU A 274 -7.16 7.17 3.09
C GLU A 274 -8.08 8.39 3.07
N HIS A 275 -9.12 8.29 2.26
CA HIS A 275 -10.18 9.28 2.17
C HIS A 275 -11.41 8.80 2.96
N GLU A 276 -11.73 9.48 4.05
CA GLU A 276 -12.89 9.23 4.90
C GLU A 276 -13.94 10.34 4.66
N PRO A 277 -14.87 10.17 3.69
CA PRO A 277 -15.83 11.23 3.34
C PRO A 277 -16.90 11.47 4.41
N CYS A 278 -17.00 10.60 5.41
CA CYS A 278 -18.07 10.64 6.39
C CYS A 278 -17.83 11.66 7.51
N ASN A 279 -18.85 12.44 7.83
CA ASN A 279 -18.89 13.32 8.99
C ASN A 279 -20.18 13.10 9.78
N THR A 280 -20.16 13.39 11.08
CA THR A 280 -21.36 13.34 11.92
C THR A 280 -22.07 14.69 11.88
N HIS A 281 -23.28 14.74 11.34
CA HIS A 281 -24.17 15.89 11.49
C HIS A 281 -25.02 15.71 12.75
N THR A 282 -25.02 16.72 13.61
CA THR A 282 -25.76 16.74 14.86
C THR A 282 -26.78 17.85 14.81
N ILE A 283 -28.06 17.52 14.97
CA ILE A 283 -29.12 18.49 15.22
C ILE A 283 -29.29 18.57 16.73
N HIS A 284 -28.95 19.71 17.32
CA HIS A 284 -29.02 19.94 18.76
C HIS A 284 -30.44 20.21 19.18
N TYR A 285 -31.14 21.13 18.53
CA TYR A 285 -32.52 21.46 18.89
C TYR A 285 -33.29 21.95 17.67
N LEU A 286 -34.61 21.89 17.81
CA LEU A 286 -35.58 22.49 16.89
C LEU A 286 -36.40 23.54 17.63
N LYS A 287 -36.62 24.69 17.00
CA LYS A 287 -37.48 25.77 17.51
C LYS A 287 -38.44 26.24 16.42
N VAL A 288 -39.73 26.35 16.73
CA VAL A 288 -40.72 26.96 15.84
C VAL A 288 -40.67 28.47 15.99
N ASP A 289 -40.32 29.20 14.94
CA ASP A 289 -40.32 30.66 14.95
C ASP A 289 -41.65 31.25 14.48
N ALA A 290 -42.34 30.56 13.56
CA ALA A 290 -43.69 30.89 13.13
C ALA A 290 -44.46 29.60 12.87
N SER A 291 -45.62 29.42 13.50
CA SER A 291 -46.46 28.23 13.25
C SER A 291 -47.48 28.43 12.13
N GLY A 292 -47.66 29.65 11.62
CA GLY A 292 -48.63 29.96 10.55
C GLY A 292 -50.10 29.80 10.92
N GLU A 293 -50.41 28.90 11.85
CA GLU A 293 -51.75 28.49 12.23
C GLU A 293 -51.98 28.60 13.74
N SER A 294 -53.25 28.64 14.14
CA SER A 294 -53.65 28.76 15.55
C SER A 294 -53.39 27.50 16.38
N GLY A 295 -53.23 26.34 15.72
CA GLY A 295 -52.95 25.06 16.38
C GLY A 295 -51.47 24.87 16.72
N GLY A 296 -50.57 25.42 15.91
CA GLY A 296 -49.15 25.06 15.94
C GLY A 296 -48.76 24.42 14.61
N ILE A 297 -47.56 23.84 14.57
CA ILE A 297 -47.15 22.90 13.53
C ILE A 297 -46.64 21.61 14.18
N GLU A 298 -46.70 20.51 13.45
CA GLU A 298 -46.19 19.20 13.83
C GLU A 298 -44.93 18.89 13.00
N PRO A 299 -43.77 19.51 13.29
CA PRO A 299 -42.60 19.39 12.44
C PRO A 299 -42.05 17.96 12.48
N VAL A 300 -41.79 17.35 11.33
CA VAL A 300 -41.17 16.03 11.18
C VAL A 300 -39.87 16.20 10.41
N ILE A 301 -38.77 15.65 10.93
CA ILE A 301 -37.44 15.82 10.35
C ILE A 301 -37.07 14.55 9.59
N TYR A 302 -36.69 14.70 8.32
CA TYR A 302 -36.16 13.64 7.48
C TYR A 302 -34.76 13.95 6.98
N TRP A 303 -33.94 12.91 6.82
CA TRP A 303 -32.74 12.94 6.00
C TRP A 303 -33.09 12.48 4.59
N VAL A 304 -32.59 13.21 3.59
CA VAL A 304 -32.73 12.86 2.17
C VAL A 304 -31.34 12.62 1.59
N SER A 305 -31.06 11.35 1.30
CA SER A 305 -29.73 10.87 0.87
C SER A 305 -29.37 11.25 -0.57
N ASP A 306 -30.35 11.62 -1.41
CA ASP A 306 -30.13 12.25 -2.71
C ASP A 306 -30.59 13.71 -2.64
N TYR A 307 -29.63 14.62 -2.72
CA TYR A 307 -29.91 16.06 -2.67
C TYR A 307 -30.91 16.52 -3.74
N ASN A 308 -31.01 15.85 -4.88
CA ASN A 308 -31.91 16.24 -5.98
C ASN A 308 -33.25 15.52 -5.97
N ASP A 309 -33.45 14.56 -5.06
CA ASP A 309 -34.73 13.87 -4.94
C ASP A 309 -35.80 14.85 -4.45
N THR A 310 -36.88 14.98 -5.22
CA THR A 310 -38.02 15.86 -4.91
C THR A 310 -39.34 15.07 -4.81
N ASN A 311 -39.27 13.74 -4.87
CA ASN A 311 -40.42 12.86 -4.94
C ASN A 311 -40.42 11.86 -3.78
N PRO A 312 -40.98 12.23 -2.61
CA PRO A 312 -40.96 11.36 -1.43
C PRO A 312 -41.61 9.98 -1.60
N ALA A 313 -42.42 9.78 -2.64
CA ALA A 313 -43.10 8.51 -2.89
C ALA A 313 -42.21 7.39 -3.46
N ASP A 314 -41.01 7.70 -3.99
CA ASP A 314 -40.13 6.68 -4.58
C ASP A 314 -39.05 6.12 -3.63
N GLY A 315 -39.01 6.63 -2.39
CA GLY A 315 -38.06 6.22 -1.35
C GLY A 315 -37.06 7.33 -1.04
N GLY A 316 -35.90 7.00 -0.45
CA GLY A 316 -34.80 7.98 -0.25
C GLY A 316 -34.89 8.87 1.00
N TYR A 317 -36.04 8.88 1.67
CA TYR A 317 -36.29 9.60 2.93
C TYR A 317 -36.09 8.69 4.15
N GLU A 318 -35.29 9.16 5.10
CA GLU A 318 -35.10 8.52 6.40
C GLU A 318 -35.67 9.40 7.51
N LEU A 319 -36.66 8.90 8.25
CA LEU A 319 -37.25 9.61 9.38
C LEU A 319 -36.22 9.75 10.50
N LEU A 320 -35.83 10.99 10.81
CA LEU A 320 -34.90 11.28 11.90
C LEU A 320 -35.63 11.61 13.20
N TRP A 321 -36.74 12.34 13.10
CA TRP A 321 -37.46 12.80 14.29
C TRP A 321 -38.95 13.01 14.02
N ASN A 322 -39.74 12.63 15.01
CA ASN A 322 -41.19 12.68 14.99
C ASN A 322 -41.73 13.29 16.31
N PRO A 323 -42.61 14.32 16.25
CA PRO A 323 -43.15 14.99 17.43
C PRO A 323 -44.13 14.12 18.23
N LEU A 324 -44.83 13.17 17.59
CA LEU A 324 -45.81 12.27 18.22
C LEU A 324 -45.18 11.38 19.30
N THR A 325 -43.92 11.00 19.12
CA THR A 325 -43.17 10.16 20.06
C THR A 325 -42.18 10.94 20.92
N ASN A 326 -41.99 12.24 20.62
CA ASN A 326 -40.95 13.07 21.21
C ASN A 326 -41.48 14.44 21.68
N GLY A 327 -42.64 14.47 22.32
CA GLY A 327 -43.18 15.68 22.95
C GLY A 327 -44.69 15.83 22.77
N SER A 328 -45.18 17.08 22.75
CA SER A 328 -46.52 17.38 22.24
C SER A 328 -46.49 17.43 20.72
N ARG A 329 -47.60 16.97 20.12
CA ARG A 329 -47.90 17.02 18.69
C ARG A 329 -47.73 18.46 18.18
N ASP A 330 -48.51 19.37 18.75
CA ASP A 330 -48.55 20.73 18.26
C ASP A 330 -47.44 21.60 18.89
N MET A 331 -46.70 22.29 18.04
CA MET A 331 -45.69 23.26 18.41
C MET A 331 -46.07 24.66 17.91
N GLY A 332 -46.55 25.51 18.81
CA GLY A 332 -46.81 26.92 18.52
C GLY A 332 -45.53 27.76 18.38
N THR A 333 -45.67 28.99 17.89
CA THR A 333 -44.58 29.99 17.85
C THR A 333 -43.84 30.10 19.19
N GLY A 334 -42.51 29.95 19.14
CA GLY A 334 -41.60 29.98 20.27
C GLY A 334 -41.37 28.62 20.94
N ALA A 335 -42.13 27.57 20.58
CA ALA A 335 -41.93 26.23 21.12
C ALA A 335 -40.58 25.65 20.67
N GLN A 336 -39.90 24.96 21.58
CA GLN A 336 -38.60 24.33 21.35
C GLN A 336 -38.58 22.87 21.81
N ARG A 337 -37.77 22.04 21.16
CA ARG A 337 -37.39 20.67 21.57
C ARG A 337 -35.87 20.54 21.54
N GLY A 338 -35.29 19.85 22.52
CA GLY A 338 -33.83 19.84 22.74
C GLY A 338 -33.32 21.06 23.55
N PRO A 339 -32.00 21.15 23.81
CA PRO A 339 -30.96 20.32 23.20
C PRO A 339 -30.75 18.91 23.78
N ASN A 340 -31.25 18.61 24.99
CA ASN A 340 -30.99 17.34 25.68
C ASN A 340 -32.28 16.64 26.16
N ALA A 341 -33.36 16.79 25.41
CA ALA A 341 -34.67 16.22 25.73
C ALA A 341 -35.46 15.99 24.44
N ASN A 342 -36.53 15.19 24.51
CA ASN A 342 -37.48 15.04 23.41
C ASN A 342 -36.82 14.55 22.11
N GLY A 343 -35.97 13.53 22.19
CA GLY A 343 -35.31 12.94 21.02
C GLY A 343 -34.09 13.70 20.47
N PHE A 344 -33.62 14.73 21.18
CA PHE A 344 -32.41 15.48 20.82
C PHE A 344 -31.24 15.23 21.81
N PRO A 345 -29.97 15.27 21.34
CA PRO A 345 -29.57 15.59 19.97
C PRO A 345 -29.79 14.42 19.00
N ILE A 346 -30.05 14.74 17.73
CA ILE A 346 -30.12 13.76 16.63
C ILE A 346 -28.74 13.71 15.99
N GLN A 347 -28.19 12.52 15.76
CA GLN A 347 -26.90 12.33 15.10
C GLN A 347 -27.05 11.42 13.89
N ILE A 348 -26.59 11.91 12.73
CA ILE A 348 -26.54 11.13 11.49
C ILE A 348 -25.13 11.15 10.92
N GLU A 349 -24.71 10.03 10.34
CA GLU A 349 -23.46 9.94 9.60
C GLU A 349 -23.71 10.28 8.13
N VAL A 350 -23.02 11.29 7.62
CA VAL A 350 -23.20 11.82 6.26
C VAL A 350 -21.93 11.54 5.46
N CYS A 351 -21.99 10.53 4.60
CA CYS A 351 -20.90 10.09 3.73
C CYS A 351 -21.03 10.54 2.28
N SER A 352 -22.23 10.96 1.87
CA SER A 352 -22.54 11.53 0.57
C SER A 352 -23.25 12.86 0.74
N GLU A 353 -23.54 13.51 -0.38
CA GLU A 353 -24.38 14.70 -0.34
C GLU A 353 -25.83 14.34 -0.03
N GLY A 354 -26.52 15.21 0.70
CA GLY A 354 -27.93 15.07 1.03
C GLY A 354 -28.48 16.37 1.59
N ARG A 355 -29.63 16.31 2.26
CA ARG A 355 -30.25 17.46 2.95
C ARG A 355 -31.19 17.00 4.06
N ILE A 356 -31.59 17.95 4.90
CA ILE A 356 -32.68 17.80 5.85
C ILE A 356 -33.94 18.40 5.24
N ASP A 357 -35.02 17.62 5.23
CA ASP A 357 -36.35 18.13 4.93
C ASP A 357 -37.17 18.16 6.22
N ILE A 358 -37.92 19.25 6.41
CA ILE A 358 -38.89 19.37 7.49
C ILE A 358 -40.29 19.41 6.88
N TYR A 359 -41.16 18.51 7.34
CA TYR A 359 -42.56 18.46 6.95
C TYR A 359 -43.46 18.80 8.13
N GLU A 360 -44.68 19.23 7.85
CA GLU A 360 -45.76 19.41 8.79
C GLU A 360 -46.75 18.25 8.66
N ALA A 361 -47.10 17.64 9.79
CA ALA A 361 -47.86 16.39 9.85
C ALA A 361 -49.20 16.51 10.58
N ASP A 362 -50.26 16.73 9.80
CA ASP A 362 -51.66 16.62 10.26
C ASP A 362 -52.13 15.20 10.55
N THR A 363 -51.32 14.19 10.22
CA THR A 363 -51.68 12.78 10.32
C THR A 363 -51.35 12.18 11.69
N GLU A 364 -52.15 11.23 12.15
CA GLU A 364 -51.89 10.49 13.40
C GLU A 364 -50.78 9.43 13.25
N THR A 365 -50.30 9.19 12.04
CA THR A 365 -49.25 8.20 11.74
C THR A 365 -48.19 8.83 10.86
N ILE A 366 -46.94 8.82 11.33
CA ILE A 366 -45.78 9.29 10.57
C ILE A 366 -44.99 8.08 10.09
N THR A 367 -44.65 8.07 8.81
CA THR A 367 -43.92 6.98 8.15
C THR A 367 -42.65 7.52 7.47
N ASN A 368 -41.86 6.67 6.81
CA ASN A 368 -40.72 7.14 6.00
C ASN A 368 -41.13 7.75 4.66
N ASP A 369 -42.43 7.79 4.34
CA ASP A 369 -43.00 8.44 3.15
C ASP A 369 -43.75 9.71 3.60
N PRO A 370 -43.17 10.91 3.41
CA PRO A 370 -43.83 12.17 3.74
C PRO A 370 -44.77 12.69 2.63
N SER A 371 -45.13 11.89 1.63
CA SER A 371 -45.99 12.34 0.51
C SER A 371 -47.39 12.85 0.93
N SER A 372 -47.86 12.49 2.12
CA SER A 372 -49.11 12.99 2.71
C SER A 372 -48.95 14.19 3.63
N MET A 373 -47.74 14.74 3.75
CA MET A 373 -47.38 15.84 4.65
C MET A 373 -47.02 17.09 3.85
N ASP A 374 -47.18 18.27 4.45
CA ASP A 374 -46.83 19.53 3.80
C ASP A 374 -45.36 19.89 4.06
N LEU A 375 -44.56 20.11 3.02
CA LEU A 375 -43.16 20.47 3.17
C LEU A 375 -43.02 21.89 3.77
N ILE A 376 -42.44 21.99 4.97
CA ILE A 376 -42.07 23.27 5.59
C ILE A 376 -40.86 23.87 4.88
N GLY A 377 -39.90 23.03 4.54
CA GLY A 377 -38.76 23.43 3.72
C GLY A 377 -37.59 22.47 3.84
N SER A 378 -36.55 22.78 3.09
CA SER A 378 -35.35 21.97 2.97
C SER A 378 -34.12 22.76 3.40
N SER A 379 -33.16 22.07 4.01
CA SER A 379 -31.84 22.62 4.26
C SER A 379 -31.08 22.86 2.95
N ARG A 380 -29.99 23.62 3.04
CA ARG A 380 -28.96 23.61 1.99
C ARG A 380 -28.34 22.22 1.83
N ARG A 381 -27.63 22.02 0.71
CA ARG A 381 -26.85 20.81 0.43
C ARG A 381 -25.87 20.53 1.56
N LEU A 382 -26.10 19.43 2.26
CA LEU A 382 -25.19 18.85 3.24
C LEU A 382 -24.30 17.85 2.51
N GLY A 383 -23.06 17.71 2.94
CA GLY A 383 -22.18 16.70 2.37
C GLY A 383 -20.72 16.86 2.78
N PRO A 384 -19.88 15.90 2.37
CA PRO A 384 -18.47 15.82 2.73
C PRO A 384 -17.61 17.00 2.32
N ASP A 385 -18.10 17.90 1.46
CA ASP A 385 -17.35 19.07 0.98
C ASP A 385 -18.04 20.41 1.30
N ASN A 386 -19.28 20.38 1.83
CA ASN A 386 -20.12 21.57 2.06
C ASN A 386 -20.33 21.81 3.57
N PHE A 387 -19.30 22.36 4.23
CA PHE A 387 -19.24 22.48 5.70
C PHE A 387 -19.59 23.85 6.28
N ASN A 388 -20.14 24.77 5.49
CA ASN A 388 -20.58 26.04 6.05
C ASN A 388 -21.95 25.85 6.71
N LEU A 389 -22.02 25.10 7.80
CA LEU A 389 -23.16 25.11 8.70
C LEU A 389 -23.02 26.26 9.70
N GLU A 390 -23.65 27.40 9.40
CA GLU A 390 -23.97 28.42 10.42
C GLU A 390 -25.03 27.82 11.36
N ASP A 391 -24.74 27.85 12.67
CA ASP A 391 -25.69 27.51 13.72
C ASP A 391 -26.93 28.42 13.63
N GLY A 392 -28.12 27.86 13.74
CA GLY A 392 -29.39 28.58 13.56
C GLY A 392 -29.89 28.63 12.11
N LEU A 393 -29.91 27.47 11.43
CA LEU A 393 -30.48 27.35 10.10
C LEU A 393 -32.00 27.59 10.15
N LEU A 394 -32.44 28.72 9.58
CA LEU A 394 -33.86 29.02 9.42
C LEU A 394 -34.40 28.33 8.15
N ILE A 395 -35.35 27.42 8.33
CA ILE A 395 -36.08 26.74 7.27
C ILE A 395 -37.54 27.18 7.36
N GLY A 396 -38.11 27.64 6.26
CA GLY A 396 -39.52 28.01 6.25
C GLY A 396 -40.04 28.33 4.85
N TYR A 397 -41.36 28.40 4.77
CA TYR A 397 -42.07 28.72 3.55
C TYR A 397 -43.24 29.66 3.83
N THR A 398 -43.75 30.30 2.78
CA THR A 398 -44.95 31.11 2.83
C THR A 398 -45.94 30.57 1.81
N ARG A 399 -47.11 30.13 2.27
CA ARG A 399 -48.20 29.64 1.44
C ARG A 399 -49.45 30.43 1.76
N ASP A 400 -50.08 31.01 0.74
CA ASP A 400 -51.33 31.78 0.88
C ASP A 400 -51.30 32.89 1.96
N GLY A 401 -50.12 33.46 2.21
CA GLY A 401 -49.90 34.51 3.22
C GLY A 401 -49.66 34.00 4.64
N ILE A 402 -49.70 32.69 4.85
CA ILE A 402 -49.35 32.00 6.09
C ILE A 402 -47.85 31.68 6.08
N VAL A 403 -47.16 32.03 7.16
CA VAL A 403 -45.71 31.80 7.32
C VAL A 403 -45.48 30.72 8.37
N SER A 404 -44.89 29.61 7.95
CA SER A 404 -44.42 28.55 8.85
C SER A 404 -42.91 28.43 8.73
N SER A 405 -42.22 28.55 9.86
CA SER A 405 -40.76 28.53 9.90
C SER A 405 -40.21 27.93 11.19
N VAL A 406 -39.12 27.19 11.02
CA VAL A 406 -38.41 26.44 12.05
C VAL A 406 -36.93 26.79 11.99
N THR A 407 -36.33 27.05 13.15
CA THR A 407 -34.88 27.11 13.31
C THR A 407 -34.34 25.78 13.81
N LEU A 408 -33.35 25.25 13.11
CA LEU A 408 -32.52 24.14 13.58
C LEU A 408 -31.18 24.66 14.10
N SER A 409 -30.78 24.23 15.29
CA SER A 409 -29.39 24.35 15.72
C SER A 409 -28.65 23.08 15.37
N GLU A 410 -27.60 23.23 14.59
CA GLU A 410 -26.91 22.12 13.96
C GLU A 410 -25.40 22.30 14.10
N SER A 411 -24.67 21.19 14.23
CA SER A 411 -23.23 21.17 14.04
C SER A 411 -22.81 19.98 13.21
N MET A 412 -21.84 20.19 12.34
CA MET A 412 -21.16 19.13 11.61
C MET A 412 -19.67 19.40 11.72
N PRO A 413 -19.02 18.93 12.80
CA PRO A 413 -17.60 19.17 13.00
C PRO A 413 -16.84 18.60 11.81
N ARG A 414 -15.97 19.43 11.23
CA ARG A 414 -15.16 19.03 10.09
C ARG A 414 -14.14 17.98 10.53
N LYS A 415 -14.32 16.74 10.07
CA LYS A 415 -13.29 15.70 10.20
C LYS A 415 -12.20 15.94 9.15
N ASN A 416 -10.98 15.52 9.46
CA ASN A 416 -9.94 15.38 8.43
C ASN A 416 -10.39 14.29 7.47
N LEU A 417 -10.83 14.69 6.28
CA LEU A 417 -11.29 13.78 5.23
C LEU A 417 -10.15 12.92 4.69
N ASP A 418 -8.91 13.37 4.86
CA ASP A 418 -7.73 12.64 4.43
C ASP A 418 -6.91 12.29 5.67
N THR A 419 -6.89 10.99 5.96
CA THR A 419 -6.20 10.41 7.10
C THR A 419 -5.01 9.61 6.59
N ILE A 420 -3.95 9.57 7.40
CA ILE A 420 -2.85 8.66 7.14
C ILE A 420 -3.05 7.42 8.00
N ARG A 421 -2.95 6.26 7.38
CA ARG A 421 -2.90 4.98 8.07
C ARG A 421 -1.54 4.33 7.89
N GLY A 422 -1.25 3.37 8.74
CA GLY A 422 -0.11 2.50 8.56
C GLY A 422 -0.33 1.11 9.08
N ALA A 423 0.58 0.20 8.71
CA ALA A 423 0.68 -1.14 9.23
C ALA A 423 2.16 -1.48 9.45
N VAL A 424 2.43 -2.44 10.35
CA VAL A 424 3.78 -2.96 10.54
C VAL A 424 3.83 -4.39 10.03
N VAL A 425 4.82 -4.69 9.20
CA VAL A 425 5.01 -5.98 8.55
C VAL A 425 6.43 -6.48 8.80
N GLY A 426 6.57 -7.80 8.87
CA GLY A 426 7.84 -8.46 9.06
C GLY A 426 8.66 -8.58 7.77
N PRO A 427 9.88 -9.12 7.89
CA PRO A 427 10.84 -9.26 6.78
C PRO A 427 10.40 -10.25 5.69
N THR A 428 9.31 -10.97 5.92
CA THR A 428 8.64 -11.91 5.00
C THR A 428 7.34 -11.37 4.44
N GLY A 429 6.92 -10.16 4.86
CA GLY A 429 5.64 -9.56 4.52
C GLY A 429 4.48 -9.94 5.44
N ASP A 430 4.71 -10.77 6.47
CA ASP A 430 3.70 -11.12 7.47
C ASP A 430 3.27 -9.91 8.29
N VAL A 431 1.98 -9.76 8.59
CA VAL A 431 1.49 -8.62 9.39
C VAL A 431 1.87 -8.80 10.85
N ILE A 432 2.73 -7.91 11.36
CA ILE A 432 3.08 -7.82 12.78
C ILE A 432 2.05 -6.96 13.52
N ARG A 433 1.66 -5.83 12.90
CA ARG A 433 0.61 -4.95 13.40
C ARG A 433 -0.33 -4.59 12.25
N PRO A 434 -1.64 -4.88 12.37
CA PRO A 434 -2.62 -4.53 11.34
C PRO A 434 -2.80 -3.01 11.21
N SER A 435 -3.61 -2.57 10.24
CA SER A 435 -3.91 -1.15 10.00
C SER A 435 -4.21 -0.37 11.29
N PHE A 436 -3.53 0.76 11.47
CA PHE A 436 -3.72 1.70 12.57
C PHE A 436 -3.72 3.14 12.04
N PRO A 437 -4.52 4.04 12.65
CA PRO A 437 -4.49 5.45 12.30
C PRO A 437 -3.19 6.11 12.77
N ILE A 438 -2.63 6.99 11.94
CA ILE A 438 -1.52 7.87 12.31
C ILE A 438 -2.12 9.23 12.66
N PRO A 439 -2.02 9.68 13.92
CA PRO A 439 -2.59 10.96 14.32
C PRO A 439 -2.01 12.10 13.49
N SER A 440 -2.87 12.93 12.89
CA SER A 440 -2.41 14.15 12.25
C SER A 440 -1.91 15.11 13.34
N ALA A 441 -0.70 15.64 13.21
CA ALA A 441 -0.21 16.74 14.06
C ALA A 441 -0.97 18.07 13.82
N LEU A 442 -1.94 18.07 12.89
CA LEU A 442 -2.70 19.23 12.49
C LEU A 442 -3.80 19.51 13.52
N PRO A 443 -3.89 20.75 14.03
CA PRO A 443 -4.99 21.14 14.89
C PRO A 443 -6.32 21.04 14.12
N THR A 444 -7.40 20.69 14.82
CA THR A 444 -8.78 20.64 14.28
C THR A 444 -9.24 21.95 13.63
N SER A 445 -8.53 23.07 13.85
CA SER A 445 -8.78 24.37 13.24
C SER A 445 -8.17 24.56 11.84
N GLN A 446 -7.27 23.67 11.37
CA GLN A 446 -6.75 23.74 10.00
C GLN A 446 -7.72 23.07 9.02
N THR A 447 -8.76 23.82 8.69
CA THR A 447 -9.91 23.41 7.89
C THR A 447 -9.61 23.05 6.43
N LYS A 448 -8.37 23.03 5.93
CA LYS A 448 -8.06 22.58 4.56
C LYS A 448 -6.73 21.83 4.48
N SER A 449 -6.37 21.14 5.57
CA SER A 449 -5.17 20.31 5.54
C SER A 449 -5.52 18.95 4.96
N HIS A 450 -5.00 18.75 3.77
CA HIS A 450 -5.12 17.56 2.96
C HIS A 450 -3.88 16.71 3.25
N ASN A 451 -4.00 15.69 4.10
CA ASN A 451 -2.89 14.78 4.36
C ASN A 451 -2.76 13.81 3.19
N PHE A 452 -1.90 14.13 2.23
CA PHE A 452 -1.59 13.30 1.08
C PHE A 452 -0.10 13.02 1.01
N HIS A 453 0.28 11.99 0.26
CA HIS A 453 1.68 11.60 0.06
C HIS A 453 2.39 11.31 1.39
N PRO A 454 1.90 10.33 2.18
CA PRO A 454 2.63 9.95 3.37
C PRO A 454 4.00 9.43 2.96
N VAL A 455 5.01 9.89 3.70
CA VAL A 455 6.38 9.42 3.57
C VAL A 455 6.77 8.84 4.90
N VAL A 456 7.41 7.67 4.88
CA VAL A 456 7.98 7.02 6.05
C VAL A 456 9.46 6.81 5.81
N ALA A 457 10.25 7.08 6.84
CA ALA A 457 11.69 6.84 6.85
C ALA A 457 12.04 6.02 8.09
N SER A 458 13.03 5.15 7.95
CA SER A 458 13.65 4.46 9.09
C SER A 458 15.01 5.09 9.36
N ASP A 459 15.35 5.26 10.63
CA ASP A 459 16.69 5.61 11.09
C ASP A 459 17.58 4.36 11.30
N GLY A 460 17.08 3.18 10.93
CA GLY A 460 17.74 1.87 11.11
C GLY A 460 17.44 1.20 12.45
N TRP A 461 16.94 1.92 13.45
CA TRP A 461 16.76 1.40 14.81
C TRP A 461 15.29 1.38 15.22
N GLY A 462 14.70 0.18 15.19
CA GLY A 462 13.50 -0.18 15.95
C GLY A 462 12.25 0.63 15.63
#